data_AF-A0A963S006-F1
#
_entry.id   AF-A0A963S006-F1
#
_cell.length_a   1.000
_cell.length_b   1.000
_cell.length_c   1.000
_cell.angle_alpha   90.00
_cell.angle_beta   90.00
_cell.angle_gamma   90.00
#
_symmetry.space_group_name_H-M   'P 1'
#
loop_
_entity.id
_entity.type
_entity.pdbx_description
1 polymer ?
#
loop_
_entity_poly.entity_id
_entity_poly.type
_entity_poly.pdbx_seq_one_letter_code
_entity_poly.pdbx_strand_id
1 'polypeptide(L)'
;MQIARTVVWIVITAILVSFIAMNWERAPVNFWPLEDSYLRFEWPVGVIALLFFLLGLVPMWLLHRAGRWRLNRRISALENSVRATAAAAPVASAVLPEADTEPDTQPETATEKTEDTAS
;
A
#
# COMPACT_ATOMS: atom_id res chain seq x y z
N MET A 1 17.98 -3.96 -9.53
CA MET A 1 17.59 -2.72 -8.82
C MET A 1 18.67 -2.16 -7.88
N GLN A 2 19.56 -2.99 -7.31
CA GLN A 2 20.56 -2.52 -6.34
C GLN A 2 21.63 -1.62 -6.97
N ILE A 3 22.19 -2.00 -8.13
CA ILE A 3 23.16 -1.18 -8.87
C ILE A 3 22.55 0.17 -9.26
N ALA A 4 21.37 0.20 -9.88
CA ALA A 4 20.69 1.44 -10.24
C ALA A 4 20.48 2.35 -9.01
N ARG A 5 20.06 1.79 -7.87
CA ARG A 5 19.93 2.54 -6.62
C ARG A 5 21.27 3.07 -6.12
N THR A 6 22.35 2.29 -6.19
CA THR A 6 23.69 2.73 -5.78
C THR A 6 24.21 3.84 -6.70
N VAL A 7 24.04 3.72 -8.02
CA VAL A 7 24.42 4.76 -8.99
C VAL A 7 23.67 6.06 -8.72
N VAL A 8 22.35 5.99 -8.49
CA VAL A 8 21.54 7.17 -8.13
C VAL A 8 22.07 7.81 -6.84
N TRP A 9 22.37 7.03 -5.82
CA TRP A 9 22.94 7.54 -4.58
C TRP A 9 24.32 8.20 -4.79
N ILE A 10 25.19 7.58 -5.58
CA ILE A 10 26.51 8.15 -5.92
C ILE A 10 26.34 9.50 -6.62
N VAL A 11 25.43 9.60 -7.60
CA VAL A 11 25.16 10.85 -8.32
C VAL A 11 24.62 11.91 -7.37
N ILE A 12 23.65 11.56 -6.52
CA ILE A 12 23.11 12.47 -5.50
C ILE A 12 24.23 12.97 -4.59
N THR A 13 25.06 12.07 -4.06
CA THR A 13 26.18 12.44 -3.18
C THR A 13 27.20 13.32 -3.89
N ALA A 14 27.52 13.05 -5.15
CA ALA A 14 28.44 13.87 -5.93
C ALA A 14 27.90 15.30 -6.15
N ILE A 15 26.61 15.43 -6.48
CA ILE A 15 25.93 16.73 -6.58
C ILE A 15 25.96 17.45 -5.23
N LEU A 16 25.65 16.73 -4.14
CA LEU A 16 25.63 17.24 -2.78
C LEU A 16 26.98 17.85 -2.38
N VAL A 17 28.07 17.09 -2.58
CA VAL A 17 29.43 17.52 -2.27
C VAL A 17 29.84 18.71 -3.15
N SER A 18 29.55 18.65 -4.45
CA SER A 18 29.87 19.76 -5.37
C SER A 18 29.13 21.04 -4.99
N PHE A 19 27.87 20.92 -4.56
CA PHE A 19 27.08 22.06 -4.11
C PHE A 19 27.66 22.68 -2.83
N ILE A 20 28.05 21.88 -1.84
CA ILE A 20 28.73 22.38 -0.63
C ILE A 20 30.03 23.09 -1.00
N ALA A 21 30.83 22.50 -1.89
CA ALA A 21 32.11 23.06 -2.31
C ALA A 21 31.94 24.40 -3.06
N MET A 22 30.97 24.51 -3.97
CA MET A 22 30.67 25.75 -4.70
C MET A 22 30.09 26.84 -3.79
N ASN A 23 29.38 26.46 -2.74
CA ASN A 23 28.71 27.39 -1.82
C ASN A 23 29.45 27.50 -0.48
N TRP A 24 30.79 27.38 -0.48
CA TRP A 24 31.62 27.52 0.73
C TRP A 24 31.76 28.97 1.22
N GLU A 25 30.99 29.89 0.66
CA GLU A 25 30.99 31.28 1.11
C GLU A 25 30.49 31.39 2.55
N ARG A 26 31.27 32.08 3.39
CA ARG A 26 30.96 32.26 4.80
C ARG A 26 30.04 33.47 4.95
N ALA A 27 28.77 33.23 5.21
CA ALA A 27 27.83 34.31 5.48
C ALA A 27 27.85 34.67 6.98
N PRO A 28 28.10 35.95 7.33
CA PRO A 28 28.02 36.39 8.71
C PRO A 28 26.54 36.46 9.14
N VAL A 29 26.18 35.65 10.14
CA VAL A 29 24.87 35.73 10.79
C VAL A 29 25.03 36.46 12.12
N ASN A 30 24.25 37.51 12.33
CA ASN A 30 24.24 38.30 13.56
C ASN A 30 23.30 37.62 14.58
N PHE A 31 23.86 37.02 15.63
CA PHE A 31 23.06 36.30 16.63
C PHE A 31 22.56 37.19 17.75
N TRP A 32 23.38 38.15 18.20
CA TRP A 32 23.04 39.00 19.33
C TRP A 32 23.70 40.37 19.21
N PRO A 33 22.95 41.47 19.43
CA PRO A 33 23.53 42.80 19.56
C PRO A 33 24.24 42.92 20.92
N LEU A 34 25.55 43.19 20.91
CA LEU A 34 26.29 43.69 22.06
C LEU A 34 26.45 45.21 21.93
N GLU A 35 26.71 45.90 23.03
CA GLU A 35 26.77 47.37 23.13
C GLU A 35 27.71 48.02 22.09
N ASP A 36 28.78 47.34 21.68
CA ASP A 36 29.75 47.86 20.71
C ASP A 36 29.83 47.06 19.39
N SER A 37 29.18 45.89 19.26
CA SER A 37 29.23 45.05 18.06
C SER A 37 28.18 43.93 18.07
N TYR A 38 27.97 43.26 16.93
CA TYR A 38 27.15 42.05 16.89
C TYR A 38 28.02 40.80 17.06
N LEU A 39 27.54 39.80 17.79
CA LEU A 39 28.15 38.48 17.75
C LEU A 39 27.88 37.86 16.38
N ARG A 40 28.92 37.81 15.55
CA ARG A 40 28.88 37.28 14.18
C ARG A 40 29.30 35.83 14.21
N PHE A 41 28.46 34.93 13.71
CA PHE A 41 28.90 33.58 13.41
C PHE A 41 28.85 33.36 11.91
N GLU A 42 29.97 32.93 11.37
CA GLU A 42 30.18 32.74 9.95
C GLU A 42 29.82 31.30 9.59
N TRP A 43 28.56 31.07 9.21
CA TRP A 43 28.12 29.76 8.76
C TRP A 43 28.31 29.62 7.23
N PRO A 44 28.83 28.48 6.74
CA PRO A 44 28.90 28.22 5.31
C PRO A 44 27.48 28.13 4.73
N VAL A 45 27.17 28.95 3.74
CA VAL A 45 25.84 29.01 3.11
C VAL A 45 25.46 27.66 2.50
N GLY A 46 26.44 26.96 1.94
CA GLY A 46 26.26 25.64 1.34
C GLY A 46 25.68 24.61 2.30
N VAL A 47 26.08 24.62 3.58
CA VAL A 47 25.58 23.67 4.58
C VAL A 47 24.11 23.92 4.90
N ILE A 48 23.73 25.19 5.03
CA ILE A 48 22.35 25.59 5.34
C ILE A 48 21.42 25.26 4.17
N ALA A 49 21.82 25.63 2.95
CA ALA A 49 21.06 25.31 1.75
C ALA A 49 20.92 23.79 1.55
N LEU A 50 21.94 23.02 1.92
CA LEU A 50 21.87 21.56 1.92
C LEU A 50 20.84 21.02 2.91
N LEU A 51 20.82 21.56 4.13
CA LEU A 51 19.87 21.16 5.15
C LEU A 51 18.44 21.42 4.69
N PHE A 52 18.15 22.59 4.12
CA PHE A 52 16.84 22.90 3.56
C PHE A 52 16.47 22.02 2.36
N PHE A 53 17.44 21.72 1.49
CA PHE A 53 17.23 20.79 0.39
C PHE A 53 16.87 19.38 0.89
N LEU A 54 17.61 18.86 1.87
CA LEU A 54 17.28 17.60 2.52
C LEU A 54 15.92 17.67 3.23
N LEU A 55 15.63 18.76 3.93
CA LEU A 55 14.36 18.96 4.63
C LEU A 55 13.17 18.94 3.65
N GLY A 56 13.33 19.49 2.45
CA GLY A 56 12.32 19.43 1.40
C GLY A 56 12.20 18.05 0.74
N LEU A 57 13.31 17.30 0.65
CA LEU A 57 13.34 15.97 0.06
C LEU A 57 12.81 14.87 0.99
N VAL A 58 13.02 15.01 2.31
CA VAL A 58 12.55 14.07 3.34
C VAL A 58 11.03 13.80 3.28
N PRO A 59 10.12 14.79 3.26
CA PRO A 59 8.69 14.53 3.21
C PRO A 59 8.27 13.82 1.93
N MET A 60 8.86 14.19 0.78
CA MET A 60 8.60 13.52 -0.49
C MET A 60 9.08 12.06 -0.48
N TRP A 61 10.27 11.81 0.05
CA TRP A 61 10.83 10.47 0.19
C TRP A 61 10.00 9.59 1.12
N LEU A 62 9.52 10.15 2.25
CA LEU A 62 8.71 9.44 3.22
C LEU A 62 7.36 9.01 2.64
N LEU A 63 6.71 9.89 1.86
CA LEU A 63 5.48 9.56 1.14
C LEU A 63 5.69 8.39 0.17
N HIS A 64 6.76 8.43 -0.61
CA HIS A 64 7.09 7.38 -1.57
C HIS A 64 7.37 6.04 -0.86
N ARG A 65 8.09 6.09 0.28
CA ARG A 65 8.37 4.92 1.12
C ARG A 65 7.09 4.35 1.76
N ALA A 66 6.20 5.20 2.25
CA ALA A 66 4.93 4.81 2.86
C ALA A 66 3.99 4.13 1.86
N GLY A 67 3.92 4.65 0.62
CA GLY A 67 3.14 4.02 -0.46
C GLY A 67 3.60 2.59 -0.73
N ARG A 68 4.91 2.39 -0.86
CA ARG A 68 5.50 1.05 -1.07
C ARG A 68 5.25 0.11 0.11
N TRP A 69 5.32 0.62 1.34
CA TRP A 69 5.00 -0.14 2.55
C TRP A 69 3.53 -0.59 2.57
N ARG A 70 2.60 0.31 2.23
CA ARG A 70 1.16 0.01 2.19
C ARG A 70 0.82 -1.04 1.13
N LEU A 71 1.43 -0.97 -0.04
CA LEU A 71 1.21 -1.93 -1.12
C LEU A 71 1.72 -3.32 -0.75
N ASN A 72 2.92 -3.43 -0.18
CA ASN A 72 3.45 -4.71 0.30
C ASN A 72 2.54 -5.32 1.38
N ARG A 73 2.06 -4.52 2.34
CA ARG A 73 1.15 -4.99 3.40
C ARG A 73 -0.14 -5.56 2.83
N ARG A 74 -0.71 -4.90 1.82
CA ARG A 74 -1.94 -5.35 1.12
C ARG A 74 -1.72 -6.66 0.37
N ILE A 75 -0.61 -6.77 -0.36
CA ILE A 75 -0.25 -8.00 -1.08
C ILE A 75 -0.11 -9.16 -0.10
N SER A 76 0.64 -8.99 0.98
CA SER A 76 0.81 -10.06 1.99
C SER A 76 -0.51 -10.44 2.68
N ALA A 77 -1.43 -9.48 2.88
CA ALA A 77 -2.75 -9.79 3.43
C ALA A 77 -3.59 -10.63 2.44
N LEU A 78 -3.55 -10.30 1.14
CA LEU A 78 -4.23 -11.06 0.09
C LEU A 78 -3.64 -12.46 -0.10
N GLU A 79 -2.32 -12.59 -0.05
CA GLU A 79 -1.62 -13.88 -0.10
C GLU A 79 -2.03 -14.77 1.09
N ASN A 80 -2.11 -14.20 2.30
CA ASN A 80 -2.57 -14.91 3.48
C ASN A 80 -4.05 -15.29 3.41
N SER A 81 -4.93 -14.42 2.90
CA SER A 81 -6.35 -14.77 2.74
C SER A 81 -6.52 -15.89 1.72
N VAL A 82 -5.83 -15.85 0.58
CA VAL A 82 -5.87 -16.92 -0.42
C VAL A 82 -5.33 -18.23 0.17
N ARG A 83 -4.22 -18.18 0.90
CA ARG A 83 -3.66 -19.36 1.60
C ARG A 83 -4.65 -19.94 2.63
N ALA A 84 -5.31 -19.08 3.40
CA ALA A 84 -6.31 -19.50 4.38
C ALA A 84 -7.56 -20.10 3.72
N THR A 85 -8.05 -19.53 2.62
CA THR A 85 -9.18 -20.08 1.85
C THR A 85 -8.81 -21.41 1.17
N ALA A 86 -7.60 -21.53 0.61
CA ALA A 86 -7.12 -22.78 0.04
C ALA A 86 -6.93 -23.87 1.09
N ALA A 87 -6.50 -23.52 2.30
CA ALA A 87 -6.40 -24.45 3.44
C ALA A 87 -7.77 -24.82 4.04
N ALA A 88 -8.79 -23.99 3.85
CA ALA A 88 -10.17 -24.21 4.30
C ALA A 88 -11.07 -24.86 3.22
N ALA A 89 -10.50 -25.36 2.11
CA ALA A 89 -11.26 -26.11 1.12
C ALA A 89 -12.01 -27.25 1.82
N PRO A 90 -13.36 -27.27 1.79
CA PRO A 90 -14.12 -28.28 2.48
C PRO A 90 -13.87 -29.61 1.78
N VAL A 91 -13.65 -30.67 2.55
CA VAL A 91 -13.96 -32.02 2.10
C VAL A 91 -15.44 -32.02 1.71
N ALA A 92 -15.71 -31.90 0.42
CA ALA A 92 -17.01 -32.19 -0.15
C ALA A 92 -17.23 -33.70 0.00
N SER A 93 -17.64 -34.13 1.20
CA SER A 93 -18.32 -35.42 1.36
C SER A 93 -19.66 -35.29 0.64
N ALA A 94 -19.77 -36.07 -0.43
CA ALA A 94 -20.91 -36.15 -1.31
C ALA A 94 -22.23 -36.26 -0.53
N VAL A 95 -23.12 -35.29 -0.72
CA VAL A 95 -24.55 -35.56 -0.64
C VAL A 95 -24.95 -35.98 -2.04
N LEU A 96 -24.97 -37.30 -2.24
CA LEU A 96 -25.54 -37.96 -3.41
C LEU A 96 -27.02 -37.55 -3.50
N PRO A 97 -27.56 -37.20 -4.68
CA PRO A 97 -29.00 -37.12 -4.85
C PRO A 97 -29.55 -38.53 -4.63
N GLU A 98 -30.35 -38.70 -3.58
CA GLU A 98 -31.14 -39.90 -3.32
C GLU A 98 -31.99 -40.15 -4.57
N ALA A 99 -31.58 -41.16 -5.35
CA ALA A 99 -32.32 -41.62 -6.50
C ALA A 99 -33.60 -42.32 -6.03
N ASP A 100 -34.69 -41.94 -6.67
CA ASP A 100 -35.98 -42.61 -6.79
C ASP A 100 -36.09 -43.98 -6.11
N THR A 101 -36.90 -44.03 -5.05
CA THR A 101 -37.71 -45.23 -4.77
C THR A 101 -39.17 -44.81 -4.85
N GLU A 102 -39.65 -44.73 -6.08
CA GLU A 102 -41.07 -44.78 -6.42
C GLU A 102 -41.50 -46.25 -6.31
N PRO A 103 -42.36 -46.66 -5.36
CA PRO A 103 -43.12 -47.88 -5.54
C PRO A 103 -44.32 -47.53 -6.42
N ASP A 104 -44.21 -47.96 -7.66
CA ASP A 104 -45.27 -48.24 -8.60
C ASP A 104 -46.54 -48.75 -7.89
N THR A 105 -47.63 -47.97 -7.96
CA THR A 105 -49.00 -48.48 -8.14
C THR A 105 -49.87 -47.35 -8.71
N GLN A 106 -49.99 -47.32 -10.03
CA GLN A 106 -51.13 -46.76 -10.76
C GLN A 106 -51.76 -47.96 -11.49
N PRO A 107 -53.11 -48.18 -11.52
CA PRO A 107 -53.98 -47.26 -12.26
C PRO A 107 -55.45 -47.11 -11.82
N GLU A 108 -56.11 -46.18 -12.52
CA GLU A 108 -57.56 -45.99 -12.70
C GLU A 108 -58.35 -45.42 -11.49
N THR A 109 -59.18 -44.37 -11.62
CA THR A 109 -59.96 -43.85 -12.75
C THR A 109 -60.29 -42.38 -12.40
N ALA A 110 -59.82 -41.41 -13.18
CA ALA A 110 -60.57 -40.68 -14.20
C ALA A 110 -61.92 -40.07 -13.72
N THR A 111 -61.95 -38.72 -13.75
CA THR A 111 -63.05 -37.87 -14.28
C THR A 111 -64.43 -38.06 -13.61
N GLU A 112 -65.09 -37.04 -13.06
CA GLU A 112 -65.85 -36.09 -13.88
C GLU A 112 -66.53 -35.01 -13.01
N LYS A 113 -66.66 -33.85 -13.60
CA LYS A 113 -67.29 -32.61 -13.13
C LYS A 113 -68.73 -32.56 -13.67
N THR A 114 -69.63 -31.82 -13.01
CA THR A 114 -71.03 -31.44 -13.44
C THR A 114 -72.01 -32.62 -13.38
N GLU A 115 -73.32 -32.54 -13.07
CA GLU A 115 -74.43 -31.58 -13.25
C GLU A 115 -75.55 -32.05 -12.28
N ASP A 116 -76.25 -31.17 -11.55
CA ASP A 116 -77.64 -30.75 -11.78
C ASP A 116 -78.76 -31.84 -11.75
N THR A 117 -79.92 -31.40 -11.23
CA THR A 117 -81.29 -31.88 -11.51
C THR A 117 -81.97 -32.90 -10.56
N ALA A 118 -82.84 -32.32 -9.72
CA ALA A 118 -84.23 -32.71 -9.39
C ALA A 118 -84.65 -34.18 -9.20
N SER A 119 -85.25 -34.48 -8.04
CA SER A 119 -86.67 -34.85 -7.87
C SER A 119 -87.07 -34.81 -6.40
#